data_AF-A0A3C0DRY9-F1
#
_entry.id   AF-A0A3C0DRY9-F1
#
_cell.length_a   1.000
_cell.length_b   1.000
_cell.length_c   1.000
_cell.angle_alpha   90.00
_cell.angle_beta   90.00
_cell.angle_gamma   90.00
#
_symmetry.space_group_name_H-M   'P 1'
#
loop_
_entity.id
_entity.type
_entity.pdbx_description
1 polymer ?
#
loop_
_entity_poly.entity_id
_entity_poly.type
_entity_poly.pdbx_seq_one_letter_code
_entity_poly.pdbx_strand_id
1 'polypeptide(L)'
;TCTGLSIILVDACRSVGVAARVAGTPLWTNKRGNHTWTEIWDEGWHFTGSDEYNASGLNRGWFVGAASKADKTDWRHAIYATSWKKTGTHFPMVWDIEAKQVNAFNVTDRYTGKVSSDNVEDDVFVRVRDGGNRIEVKAELLDAKKQVLASRKTKAGRADLNDIAGFNCNPNTPLWLRLIQGDKVKQIPLRRANAGEVTLDLQWNDLPDESAIANSQLAAVTAWLAAPPKVRPQTLPNDWTKGFLSKADAKTAVDLIWADYCERLAKERRPEIEARSIQLGDKKLRYLEKVFGDAPRSGHSLWISMHGGGGAPARVNDGQWNNQIKLYQPKEGIYIAPRAPTDTWNLWHQSHIDGLFDRMIENFVATRGVNPNRVYLMGYSAGGDGVYQLAPRMADRWAAASMMAGHPNDAKPDNLRNLPFGLFMGGKDGAYNRNKVAEKWRVLLADLRKGDPNGYEHMVRIYPEMGHWMKLKDAESLPWMAKFSRNAWPNKIIWRQVKGINSRFYWLQIPGRHLLKGQHVTAEVDGQSIAIVAENIKHLVVRLSDRLLDLDKPVTILVNGKEHFSERVKRSAREIIKSLNQRADPASVATASVSLKL
;
A
#
# COMPACT_ATOMS: atom_id res chain seq x y z
N THR A 1 -16.95 -0.99 -35.02
CA THR A 1 -15.71 -1.60 -34.50
C THR A 1 -14.69 -1.60 -35.63
N CYS A 2 -13.39 -1.61 -35.33
CA CYS A 2 -12.35 -1.74 -36.35
C CYS A 2 -12.60 -2.95 -37.28
N THR A 3 -13.09 -4.06 -36.72
CA THR A 3 -13.45 -5.25 -37.51
C THR A 3 -14.55 -4.98 -38.53
N GLY A 4 -15.67 -4.40 -38.11
CA GLY A 4 -16.78 -4.12 -39.04
C GLY A 4 -16.36 -3.17 -40.15
N LEU A 5 -15.58 -2.15 -39.82
CA LEU A 5 -15.11 -1.17 -40.81
C LEU A 5 -14.04 -1.75 -41.75
N SER A 6 -13.13 -2.61 -41.24
CA SER A 6 -12.18 -3.37 -42.07
C SER A 6 -12.92 -4.24 -43.09
N ILE A 7 -13.98 -4.94 -42.66
CA ILE A 7 -14.80 -5.78 -43.55
C ILE A 7 -15.44 -4.92 -44.63
N ILE A 8 -16.10 -3.82 -44.26
CA ILE A 8 -16.73 -2.89 -45.21
C ILE A 8 -15.73 -2.35 -46.22
N LEU A 9 -14.53 -1.93 -45.78
CA LEU A 9 -13.50 -1.41 -46.67
C LEU A 9 -12.96 -2.49 -47.63
N VAL A 10 -12.74 -3.71 -47.12
CA VAL A 10 -12.33 -4.85 -47.96
C VAL A 10 -13.37 -5.16 -49.03
N ASP A 11 -14.65 -5.17 -48.67
CA ASP A 11 -15.75 -5.43 -49.61
C ASP A 11 -15.88 -4.29 -50.64
N ALA A 12 -15.75 -3.04 -50.21
CA ALA A 12 -15.73 -1.87 -51.11
C ALA A 12 -14.58 -1.95 -52.12
N CYS A 13 -13.34 -2.23 -51.67
CA CYS A 13 -12.20 -2.44 -52.57
C CYS A 13 -12.47 -3.55 -53.59
N ARG A 14 -12.97 -4.70 -53.13
CA ARG A 14 -13.25 -5.84 -54.00
C ARG A 14 -14.36 -5.57 -55.01
N SER A 15 -15.35 -4.74 -54.68
CA SER A 15 -16.43 -4.36 -55.59
C SER A 15 -15.96 -3.61 -56.84
N VAL A 16 -14.79 -2.96 -56.76
CA VAL A 16 -14.16 -2.23 -57.88
C VAL A 16 -12.91 -2.93 -58.41
N GLY A 17 -12.75 -4.23 -58.13
CA GLY A 17 -11.65 -5.04 -58.65
C GLY A 17 -10.31 -4.87 -57.91
N VAL A 18 -10.27 -4.16 -56.79
CA VAL A 18 -9.06 -4.02 -55.96
C VAL A 18 -8.96 -5.20 -55.00
N ALA A 19 -7.92 -6.01 -55.12
CA ALA A 19 -7.69 -7.13 -54.21
C ALA A 19 -7.35 -6.61 -52.81
N ALA A 20 -8.19 -6.94 -51.84
CA ALA A 20 -8.02 -6.56 -50.43
C ALA A 20 -8.34 -7.73 -49.49
N ARG A 21 -7.84 -7.68 -48.25
CA ARG A 21 -8.12 -8.67 -47.20
C ARG A 21 -8.06 -8.05 -45.80
N VAL A 22 -8.80 -8.63 -44.86
CA VAL A 22 -8.72 -8.23 -43.45
C VAL A 22 -7.43 -8.80 -42.86
N ALA A 23 -6.68 -7.96 -42.14
CA ALA A 23 -5.59 -8.36 -41.27
C ALA A 23 -5.87 -7.92 -39.83
N GLY A 24 -5.17 -8.51 -38.85
CA GLY A 24 -5.38 -8.15 -37.46
C GLY A 24 -4.53 -8.93 -36.48
N THR A 25 -4.48 -8.42 -35.24
CA THR A 25 -3.92 -9.13 -34.10
C THR A 25 -5.03 -9.45 -33.07
N PRO A 26 -5.03 -10.67 -32.49
CA PRO A 26 -6.01 -11.02 -31.45
C PRO A 26 -5.80 -10.23 -30.15
N LEU A 27 -4.55 -9.89 -29.83
CA LEU A 27 -4.18 -9.13 -28.65
C LEU A 27 -2.81 -8.49 -28.85
N TRP A 28 -2.71 -7.16 -28.76
CA TRP A 28 -1.42 -6.48 -28.74
C TRP A 28 -0.50 -7.05 -27.64
N THR A 29 0.82 -7.06 -27.83
CA THR A 29 1.79 -7.55 -26.81
C THR A 29 1.73 -6.77 -25.50
N ASN A 30 1.26 -5.52 -25.55
CA ASN A 30 0.97 -4.69 -24.38
C ASN A 30 -0.42 -4.89 -23.76
N LYS A 31 -1.19 -5.85 -24.27
CA LYS A 31 -2.52 -6.26 -23.79
C LYS A 31 -3.60 -5.17 -23.86
N ARG A 32 -3.44 -4.15 -24.71
CA ARG A 32 -4.45 -3.09 -24.88
C ARG A 32 -5.73 -3.55 -25.59
N GLY A 33 -5.73 -4.75 -26.18
CA GLY A 33 -6.89 -5.36 -26.83
C GLY A 33 -6.54 -5.88 -28.22
N ASN A 34 -7.54 -6.29 -28.97
CA ASN A 34 -7.40 -6.67 -30.37
C ASN A 34 -7.47 -5.45 -31.29
N HIS A 35 -7.01 -5.60 -32.51
CA HIS A 35 -7.27 -4.64 -33.58
C HIS A 35 -7.21 -5.34 -34.93
N THR A 36 -8.05 -4.89 -35.86
CA THR A 36 -8.04 -5.33 -37.25
C THR A 36 -7.86 -4.14 -38.16
N TRP A 37 -7.40 -4.37 -39.38
CA TRP A 37 -7.20 -3.36 -40.41
C TRP A 37 -7.26 -4.01 -41.79
N THR A 38 -7.07 -3.22 -42.85
CA THR A 38 -7.19 -3.68 -44.23
C THR A 38 -5.83 -3.77 -44.90
N GLU A 39 -5.54 -4.90 -45.55
CA GLU A 39 -4.45 -5.01 -46.51
C GLU A 39 -4.98 -4.92 -47.94
N ILE A 40 -4.31 -4.13 -48.78
CA ILE A 40 -4.63 -3.88 -50.19
C ILE A 40 -3.45 -4.34 -51.04
N TRP A 41 -3.73 -4.97 -52.18
CA TRP A 41 -2.72 -5.40 -53.13
C TRP A 41 -2.43 -4.29 -54.16
N ASP A 42 -1.17 -3.88 -54.22
CA ASP A 42 -0.61 -2.93 -55.19
C ASP A 42 0.87 -3.30 -55.41
N GLU A 43 1.16 -4.11 -56.43
CA GLU A 43 2.50 -4.71 -56.66
C GLU A 43 3.11 -5.42 -55.43
N GLY A 44 2.27 -5.79 -54.47
CA GLY A 44 2.62 -6.28 -53.16
C GLY A 44 1.47 -6.06 -52.17
N TRP A 45 1.55 -6.64 -50.97
CA TRP A 45 0.57 -6.35 -49.92
C TRP A 45 0.97 -5.09 -49.16
N HIS A 46 0.11 -4.09 -49.16
CA HIS A 46 0.20 -2.86 -48.38
C HIS A 46 -0.93 -2.83 -47.35
N PHE A 47 -0.81 -2.03 -46.29
CA PHE A 47 -1.88 -1.87 -45.29
C PHE A 47 -2.39 -0.44 -45.19
N THR A 48 -3.64 -0.31 -44.76
CA THR A 48 -4.27 0.93 -44.32
C THR A 48 -5.06 0.66 -43.04
N GLY A 49 -5.49 1.70 -42.35
CA GLY A 49 -6.33 1.58 -41.16
C GLY A 49 -7.73 1.00 -41.41
N SER A 50 -8.51 0.90 -40.35
CA SER A 50 -9.88 0.35 -40.35
C SER A 50 -10.94 1.31 -40.92
N ASP A 51 -10.61 2.19 -41.87
CA ASP A 51 -11.30 3.44 -42.27
C ASP A 51 -10.50 4.72 -41.99
N GLU A 52 -9.30 4.57 -41.42
CA GLU A 52 -8.41 5.68 -41.12
C GLU A 52 -7.55 6.04 -42.33
N TYR A 53 -8.08 6.90 -43.22
CA TYR A 53 -7.33 7.41 -44.37
C TYR A 53 -6.08 8.19 -43.93
N ASN A 54 -4.96 7.90 -44.58
CA ASN A 54 -3.73 8.67 -44.46
C ASN A 54 -3.39 9.33 -45.81
N ALA A 55 -3.33 10.67 -45.82
CA ALA A 55 -3.04 11.44 -47.04
C ALA A 55 -1.65 11.15 -47.63
N SER A 56 -0.72 10.62 -46.83
CA SER A 56 0.63 10.22 -47.27
C SER A 56 0.71 8.78 -47.78
N GLY A 57 -0.43 8.15 -48.08
CA GLY A 57 -0.52 6.83 -48.72
C GLY A 57 -0.58 5.64 -47.76
N LEU A 58 -0.47 4.44 -48.36
CA LEU A 58 -0.54 3.15 -47.67
C LEU A 58 0.71 2.89 -46.79
N ASN A 59 0.66 1.81 -46.02
CA ASN A 59 1.64 1.39 -45.02
C ASN A 59 1.84 2.39 -43.88
N ARG A 60 0.76 3.11 -43.55
CA ARG A 60 0.72 4.07 -42.45
C ARG A 60 -0.52 3.82 -41.62
N GLY A 61 -0.35 3.86 -40.30
CA GLY A 61 -1.42 3.65 -39.34
C GLY A 61 -0.92 3.96 -37.93
N TRP A 62 -1.83 4.32 -37.03
CA TRP A 62 -1.46 4.60 -35.63
C TRP A 62 -0.91 3.34 -34.94
N PHE A 63 -1.30 2.15 -35.40
CA PHE A 63 -0.94 0.87 -34.82
C PHE A 63 0.44 0.34 -35.24
N VAL A 64 1.15 0.99 -36.16
CA VAL A 64 2.41 0.47 -36.73
C VAL A 64 3.45 0.15 -35.67
N GLY A 65 3.62 1.04 -34.67
CA GLY A 65 4.55 0.80 -33.57
C GLY A 65 4.15 -0.34 -32.63
N ALA A 66 2.85 -0.65 -32.53
CA ALA A 66 2.37 -1.82 -31.79
C ALA A 66 2.53 -3.11 -32.62
N ALA A 67 2.27 -3.03 -33.93
CA ALA A 67 2.45 -4.14 -34.88
C ALA A 67 3.91 -4.56 -35.03
N SER A 68 4.86 -3.62 -34.95
CA SER A 68 6.29 -3.94 -34.98
C SER A 68 6.77 -4.74 -33.78
N LYS A 69 5.98 -4.79 -32.71
CA LYS A 69 6.24 -5.57 -31.48
C LYS A 69 5.47 -6.89 -31.44
N ALA A 70 4.82 -7.29 -32.52
CA ALA A 70 4.09 -8.55 -32.59
C ALA A 70 5.03 -9.75 -32.42
N ASP A 71 4.53 -10.81 -31.78
CA ASP A 71 5.29 -12.03 -31.51
C ASP A 71 4.70 -13.18 -32.32
N LYS A 72 5.47 -13.69 -33.28
CA LYS A 72 5.02 -14.77 -34.16
C LYS A 72 4.94 -16.13 -33.47
N THR A 73 5.57 -16.27 -32.30
CA THR A 73 5.63 -17.52 -31.53
C THR A 73 4.44 -17.69 -30.60
N ASP A 74 3.74 -16.60 -30.27
CA ASP A 74 2.51 -16.61 -29.48
C ASP A 74 1.32 -16.22 -30.35
N TRP A 75 0.40 -17.16 -30.58
CA TRP A 75 -0.76 -16.94 -31.43
C TRP A 75 -1.62 -15.74 -31.00
N ARG A 76 -1.61 -15.38 -29.70
CA ARG A 76 -2.36 -14.24 -29.17
C ARG A 76 -1.78 -12.92 -29.67
N HIS A 77 -0.48 -12.88 -29.94
CA HIS A 77 0.30 -11.69 -30.23
C HIS A 77 0.82 -11.62 -31.66
N ALA A 78 0.52 -12.65 -32.46
CA ALA A 78 0.81 -12.69 -33.88
C ALA A 78 -0.17 -11.81 -34.68
N ILE A 79 0.18 -11.56 -35.95
CA ILE A 79 -0.66 -10.86 -36.92
C ILE A 79 -1.08 -11.85 -38.00
N TYR A 80 -2.38 -11.91 -38.26
CA TYR A 80 -3.00 -12.78 -39.24
C TYR A 80 -3.63 -11.98 -40.36
N ALA A 81 -3.57 -12.49 -41.58
CA ALA A 81 -4.30 -11.94 -42.72
C ALA A 81 -5.19 -13.02 -43.34
N THR A 82 -6.48 -12.70 -43.52
CA THR A 82 -7.50 -13.61 -44.05
C THR A 82 -7.17 -14.12 -45.44
N SER A 83 -7.60 -15.35 -45.74
CA SER A 83 -7.30 -16.04 -47.00
C SER A 83 -8.48 -16.91 -47.45
N TRP A 84 -8.73 -16.93 -48.75
CA TRP A 84 -9.63 -17.91 -49.37
C TRP A 84 -8.95 -19.28 -49.56
N LYS A 85 -7.62 -19.29 -49.70
CA LYS A 85 -6.82 -20.52 -49.77
C LYS A 85 -6.79 -21.19 -48.41
N LYS A 86 -6.94 -22.52 -48.36
CA LYS A 86 -6.69 -23.31 -47.14
C LYS A 86 -5.20 -23.25 -46.79
N THR A 87 -4.88 -22.74 -45.60
CA THR A 87 -3.50 -22.49 -45.16
C THR A 87 -3.08 -23.36 -43.97
N GLY A 88 -3.99 -24.15 -43.40
CA GLY A 88 -3.75 -24.89 -42.15
C GLY A 88 -3.78 -24.00 -40.88
N THR A 89 -4.05 -22.71 -41.03
CA THR A 89 -4.23 -21.73 -39.95
C THR A 89 -5.53 -20.96 -40.20
N HIS A 90 -6.19 -20.51 -39.14
CA HIS A 90 -7.42 -19.71 -39.23
C HIS A 90 -7.19 -18.30 -38.69
N PHE A 91 -8.01 -17.36 -39.14
CA PHE A 91 -8.04 -16.00 -38.60
C PHE A 91 -8.70 -16.04 -37.21
N PRO A 92 -8.03 -15.64 -36.12
CA PRO A 92 -8.64 -15.69 -34.80
C PRO A 92 -9.70 -14.59 -34.68
N MET A 93 -10.98 -15.00 -34.71
CA MET A 93 -12.09 -14.09 -34.51
C MET A 93 -12.30 -13.91 -33.02
N VAL A 94 -11.84 -12.80 -32.44
CA VAL A 94 -11.84 -12.60 -30.98
C VAL A 94 -13.24 -12.59 -30.34
N TRP A 95 -14.29 -12.40 -31.14
CA TRP A 95 -15.68 -12.49 -30.72
C TRP A 95 -16.25 -13.91 -30.80
N ASP A 96 -15.55 -14.84 -31.46
CA ASP A 96 -15.90 -16.25 -31.62
C ASP A 96 -14.62 -17.08 -31.83
N ILE A 97 -13.87 -17.27 -30.74
CA ILE A 97 -12.49 -17.78 -30.82
C ILE A 97 -12.39 -19.24 -31.27
N GLU A 98 -13.49 -19.99 -31.17
CA GLU A 98 -13.56 -21.40 -31.56
C GLU A 98 -13.81 -21.58 -33.07
N ALA A 99 -14.18 -20.51 -33.76
CA ALA A 99 -14.53 -20.52 -35.17
C ALA A 99 -13.29 -20.64 -36.08
N LYS A 100 -13.29 -21.67 -36.94
CA LYS A 100 -12.13 -22.06 -37.78
C LYS A 100 -12.39 -21.96 -39.29
N GLN A 101 -13.52 -21.43 -39.70
CA GLN A 101 -13.96 -21.38 -41.10
C GLN A 101 -13.19 -20.37 -41.96
N VAL A 102 -12.62 -19.32 -41.35
CA VAL A 102 -11.85 -18.29 -42.07
C VAL A 102 -10.38 -18.67 -42.06
N ASN A 103 -9.81 -19.07 -43.20
CA ASN A 103 -8.38 -19.37 -43.29
C ASN A 103 -7.55 -18.08 -43.17
N ALA A 104 -6.30 -18.20 -42.72
CA ALA A 104 -5.38 -17.06 -42.64
C ALA A 104 -3.92 -17.44 -42.82
N PHE A 105 -3.12 -16.47 -43.24
CA PHE A 105 -1.66 -16.53 -43.13
C PHE A 105 -1.22 -15.80 -41.86
N ASN A 106 -0.24 -16.36 -41.14
CA ASN A 106 0.53 -15.58 -40.18
C ASN A 106 1.46 -14.66 -40.98
N VAL A 107 1.23 -13.36 -40.90
CA VAL A 107 1.96 -12.32 -41.64
C VAL A 107 2.82 -11.45 -40.72
N THR A 108 3.07 -11.90 -39.48
CA THR A 108 3.79 -11.14 -38.44
C THR A 108 5.12 -10.58 -38.94
N ASP A 109 5.91 -11.37 -39.66
CA ASP A 109 7.23 -10.97 -40.16
C ASP A 109 7.17 -9.75 -41.12
N ARG A 110 6.01 -9.42 -41.70
CA ARG A 110 5.82 -8.21 -42.53
C ARG A 110 5.75 -6.93 -41.72
N TYR A 111 5.42 -7.02 -40.44
CA TYR A 111 5.25 -5.87 -39.55
C TYR A 111 6.44 -5.67 -38.62
N THR A 112 7.24 -6.71 -38.37
CA THR A 112 8.38 -6.69 -37.42
C THR A 112 9.73 -6.35 -38.07
N GLY A 113 9.79 -6.16 -39.40
CA GLY A 113 11.04 -5.94 -40.15
C GLY A 113 11.62 -4.52 -40.08
N LYS A 114 12.91 -4.42 -39.71
CA LYS A 114 13.75 -3.22 -39.50
C LYS A 114 13.17 -2.21 -38.50
N VAL A 115 13.46 -2.48 -37.22
CA VAL A 115 13.45 -1.48 -36.15
C VAL A 115 14.37 -0.33 -36.56
N SER A 116 13.79 0.77 -37.06
CA SER A 116 14.48 2.04 -37.05
C SER A 116 14.78 2.37 -35.59
N SER A 117 16.06 2.51 -35.27
CA SER A 117 16.55 2.99 -33.97
C SER A 117 16.05 4.41 -33.62
N ASP A 118 15.36 5.09 -34.55
CA ASP A 118 14.81 6.44 -34.36
C ASP A 118 13.36 6.44 -33.86
N ASN A 119 12.71 5.28 -33.74
CA ASN A 119 11.44 5.19 -33.02
C ASN A 119 11.71 5.24 -31.52
N VAL A 120 11.81 6.47 -31.01
CA VAL A 120 11.74 6.81 -29.59
C VAL A 120 10.42 6.26 -29.05
N GLU A 121 10.41 5.01 -28.59
CA GLU A 121 9.17 4.25 -28.35
C GLU A 121 8.31 4.91 -27.28
N ASP A 122 7.03 5.14 -27.59
CA ASP A 122 6.07 5.64 -26.60
C ASP A 122 5.84 4.59 -25.51
N ASP A 123 6.03 4.99 -24.26
CA ASP A 123 5.87 4.12 -23.09
C ASP A 123 4.80 4.63 -22.11
N VAL A 124 4.31 5.87 -22.30
CA VAL A 124 3.19 6.46 -21.56
C VAL A 124 2.11 6.90 -22.54
N PHE A 125 0.92 6.30 -22.42
CA PHE A 125 -0.24 6.57 -23.25
C PHE A 125 -1.28 7.39 -22.48
N VAL A 126 -1.69 8.53 -23.02
CA VAL A 126 -2.59 9.49 -22.34
C VAL A 126 -3.98 9.44 -22.95
N ARG A 127 -4.96 9.08 -22.13
CA ARG A 127 -6.39 9.14 -22.46
C ARG A 127 -7.10 10.05 -21.45
N VAL A 128 -7.84 11.02 -21.96
CA VAL A 128 -8.59 11.98 -21.14
C VAL A 128 -10.07 11.80 -21.40
N ARG A 129 -10.86 11.79 -20.33
CA ARG A 129 -12.31 11.60 -20.36
C ARG A 129 -13.06 12.72 -19.65
N ASP A 130 -14.26 12.99 -20.12
CA ASP A 130 -15.23 13.88 -19.50
C ASP A 130 -16.61 13.22 -19.58
N GLY A 131 -17.28 13.06 -18.43
CA GLY A 131 -18.56 12.34 -18.35
C GLY A 131 -18.50 10.91 -18.93
N GLY A 132 -17.36 10.23 -18.82
CA GLY A 132 -17.11 8.89 -19.37
C GLY A 132 -16.67 8.86 -20.85
N ASN A 133 -16.92 9.92 -21.61
CA ASN A 133 -16.54 10.04 -23.02
C ASN A 133 -15.09 10.51 -23.17
N ARG A 134 -14.38 10.02 -24.18
CA ARG A 134 -13.04 10.54 -24.50
C ARG A 134 -13.16 11.95 -25.03
N ILE A 135 -12.22 12.82 -24.66
CA ILE A 135 -12.12 14.19 -25.18
C ILE A 135 -10.74 14.46 -25.80
N GLU A 136 -10.71 15.37 -26.77
CA GLU A 136 -9.47 15.89 -27.33
C GLU A 136 -8.98 17.08 -26.51
N VAL A 137 -7.79 16.95 -25.95
CA VAL A 137 -7.06 18.02 -25.27
C VAL A 137 -5.64 18.06 -25.80
N LYS A 138 -5.00 19.22 -25.77
CA LYS A 138 -3.56 19.32 -26.06
C LYS A 138 -2.81 18.77 -24.84
N ALA A 139 -2.02 17.73 -25.04
CA ALA A 139 -1.20 17.09 -24.03
C ALA A 139 0.28 17.37 -24.33
N GLU A 140 0.99 17.93 -23.36
CA GLU A 140 2.41 18.26 -23.45
C GLU A 140 3.18 17.55 -22.35
N LEU A 141 4.29 16.92 -22.71
CA LEU A 141 5.26 16.37 -21.77
C LEU A 141 6.35 17.41 -21.52
N LEU A 142 6.64 17.68 -20.25
CA LEU A 142 7.62 18.67 -19.83
C LEU A 142 8.71 18.05 -18.96
N ASP A 143 9.91 18.60 -19.07
CA ASP A 143 11.07 18.24 -18.26
C ASP A 143 11.09 18.95 -16.88
N ALA A 144 12.15 18.70 -16.10
CA ALA A 144 12.45 19.34 -14.80
C ALA A 144 12.42 20.87 -14.82
N LYS A 145 12.72 21.48 -15.97
CA LYS A 145 12.77 22.93 -16.19
C LYS A 145 11.47 23.47 -16.79
N LYS A 146 10.42 22.64 -16.88
CA LYS A 146 9.14 22.94 -17.54
C LYS A 146 9.31 23.29 -19.03
N GLN A 147 10.35 22.77 -19.69
CA GLN A 147 10.50 22.85 -21.14
C GLN A 147 9.70 21.72 -21.79
N VAL A 148 9.00 22.05 -22.89
CA VAL A 148 8.19 21.07 -23.62
C VAL A 148 9.09 20.12 -24.39
N LEU A 149 9.05 18.84 -24.04
CA LEU A 149 9.75 17.75 -24.72
C LEU A 149 8.94 17.22 -25.91
N ALA A 150 7.62 17.14 -25.74
CA ALA A 150 6.69 16.66 -26.76
C ALA A 150 5.30 17.28 -26.57
N SER A 151 4.60 17.48 -27.68
CA SER A 151 3.22 17.97 -27.70
C SER A 151 2.38 17.11 -28.66
N ARG A 152 1.23 16.64 -28.19
CA ARG A 152 0.27 15.80 -28.93
C ARG A 152 -1.16 16.22 -28.61
N LYS A 153 -2.13 15.86 -29.43
CA LYS A 153 -3.56 15.92 -29.07
C LYS A 153 -4.01 14.54 -28.61
N THR A 154 -4.74 14.47 -27.50
CA THR A 154 -5.44 13.24 -27.12
C THR A 154 -6.55 12.95 -28.11
N LYS A 155 -6.91 11.67 -28.21
CA LYS A 155 -7.80 11.15 -29.25
C LYS A 155 -9.21 10.94 -28.70
N ALA A 156 -10.23 11.31 -29.48
CA ALA A 156 -11.65 11.16 -29.14
C ALA A 156 -12.52 10.88 -30.38
N GLY A 157 -13.85 10.91 -30.20
CA GLY A 157 -14.81 10.79 -31.29
C GLY A 157 -14.73 9.43 -31.99
N ARG A 158 -14.44 9.45 -33.30
CA ARG A 158 -14.38 8.25 -34.15
C ARG A 158 -13.07 7.45 -34.04
N ALA A 159 -12.08 7.96 -33.29
CA ALA A 159 -10.80 7.27 -33.11
C ALA A 159 -10.98 5.90 -32.43
N ASP A 160 -10.25 4.88 -32.91
CA ASP A 160 -10.23 3.55 -32.30
C ASP A 160 -9.87 3.63 -30.81
N LEU A 161 -10.42 2.72 -30.00
CA LEU A 161 -10.21 2.67 -28.55
C LEU A 161 -8.73 2.50 -28.16
N ASN A 162 -7.94 1.92 -29.06
CA ASN A 162 -6.51 1.68 -28.91
C ASN A 162 -5.62 2.78 -29.51
N ASP A 163 -6.17 3.68 -30.34
CA ASP A 163 -5.46 4.90 -30.79
C ASP A 163 -5.40 5.88 -29.61
N ILE A 164 -4.29 5.86 -28.88
CA ILE A 164 -4.06 6.69 -27.69
C ILE A 164 -2.77 7.49 -27.90
N ALA A 165 -2.80 8.77 -27.54
CA ALA A 165 -1.63 9.64 -27.64
C ALA A 165 -0.49 9.10 -26.77
N GLY A 166 0.61 8.71 -27.40
CA GLY A 166 1.81 8.20 -26.75
C GLY A 166 2.85 9.29 -26.51
N PHE A 167 3.66 9.06 -25.48
CA PHE A 167 4.84 9.84 -25.11
C PHE A 167 5.96 8.89 -24.68
N ASN A 168 7.20 9.26 -25.01
CA ASN A 168 8.39 8.63 -24.45
C ASN A 168 8.87 9.42 -23.21
N CYS A 169 8.98 8.72 -22.09
CA CYS A 169 9.34 9.28 -20.78
C CYS A 169 10.71 8.81 -20.26
N ASN A 170 11.63 8.35 -21.12
CA ASN A 170 12.97 7.88 -20.72
C ASN A 170 14.03 9.01 -20.65
N PRO A 171 15.00 8.97 -19.70
CA PRO A 171 15.10 8.12 -18.51
C PRO A 171 14.76 8.88 -17.20
N ASN A 172 14.25 8.14 -16.20
CA ASN A 172 14.02 8.42 -14.77
C ASN A 172 14.32 9.84 -14.22
N THR A 173 13.70 10.85 -14.81
CA THR A 173 13.72 12.23 -14.34
C THR A 173 12.30 12.64 -13.93
N PRO A 174 12.17 13.66 -13.06
CA PRO A 174 10.87 14.30 -12.84
C PRO A 174 10.35 14.88 -14.17
N LEU A 175 9.13 14.52 -14.52
CA LEU A 175 8.41 14.98 -15.70
C LEU A 175 7.05 15.54 -15.29
N TRP A 176 6.43 16.33 -16.15
CA TRP A 176 5.05 16.78 -15.98
C TRP A 176 4.28 16.52 -17.26
N LEU A 177 3.06 16.03 -17.11
CA LEU A 177 2.08 16.03 -18.19
C LEU A 177 1.16 17.23 -17.98
N ARG A 178 1.19 18.16 -18.92
CA ARG A 178 0.29 19.33 -18.98
C ARG A 178 -0.82 19.05 -20.00
N LEU A 179 -2.06 19.27 -19.58
CA LEU A 179 -3.25 19.11 -20.41
C LEU A 179 -3.92 20.47 -20.57
N ILE A 180 -4.24 20.86 -21.81
CA ILE A 180 -4.75 22.19 -22.15
C ILE A 180 -6.03 22.03 -22.99
N GLN A 181 -7.09 22.70 -22.55
CA GLN A 181 -8.36 22.80 -23.27
C GLN A 181 -8.92 24.22 -23.09
N GLY A 182 -8.92 25.00 -24.17
CA GLY A 182 -9.27 26.42 -24.09
C GLY A 182 -8.29 27.18 -23.19
N ASP A 183 -8.83 27.86 -22.18
CA ASP A 183 -8.10 28.62 -21.15
C ASP A 183 -7.66 27.76 -19.95
N LYS A 184 -8.19 26.53 -19.83
CA LYS A 184 -7.89 25.64 -18.71
C LYS A 184 -6.63 24.85 -18.94
N VAL A 185 -5.74 24.92 -17.95
CA VAL A 185 -4.47 24.18 -17.90
C VAL A 185 -4.48 23.30 -16.67
N LYS A 186 -4.31 21.99 -16.86
CA LYS A 186 -4.20 20.99 -15.79
C LYS A 186 -2.84 20.31 -15.86
N GLN A 187 -2.35 19.81 -14.73
CA GLN A 187 -1.02 19.22 -14.68
C GLN A 187 -0.99 18.02 -13.73
N ILE A 188 -0.25 16.97 -14.10
CA ILE A 188 0.07 15.85 -13.22
C ILE A 188 1.59 15.60 -13.22
N PRO A 189 2.18 15.15 -12.10
CA PRO A 189 3.60 14.88 -12.01
C PRO A 189 3.88 13.41 -12.36
N LEU A 190 4.92 13.17 -13.16
CA LEU A 190 5.32 11.85 -13.60
C LEU A 190 6.77 11.57 -13.21
N ARG A 191 7.08 10.30 -12.95
CA ARG A 191 8.43 9.78 -12.77
C ARG A 191 8.50 8.33 -13.25
N ARG A 192 9.23 8.10 -14.33
CA ARG A 192 9.37 6.77 -14.94
C ARG A 192 10.61 6.05 -14.40
N ALA A 193 10.42 5.13 -13.45
CA ALA A 193 11.53 4.36 -12.87
C ALA A 193 11.74 2.98 -13.51
N ASN A 194 10.72 2.41 -14.14
CA ASN A 194 10.74 1.03 -14.65
C ASN A 194 10.31 0.98 -16.11
N ALA A 195 10.81 0.01 -16.88
CA ALA A 195 10.41 -0.23 -18.26
C ALA A 195 8.93 -0.68 -18.40
N GLY A 196 8.44 -0.68 -19.65
CA GLY A 196 7.12 -1.17 -20.05
C GLY A 196 6.08 -0.06 -20.24
N GLU A 197 4.95 -0.40 -20.83
CA GLU A 197 3.92 0.59 -21.16
C GLU A 197 3.03 0.91 -19.94
N VAL A 198 2.47 2.12 -19.91
CA VAL A 198 1.47 2.58 -18.93
C VAL A 198 0.43 3.44 -19.62
N THR A 199 -0.85 3.19 -19.33
CA THR A 199 -1.94 4.06 -19.75
C THR A 199 -2.38 4.96 -18.59
N LEU A 200 -2.45 6.25 -18.85
CA LEU A 200 -3.00 7.28 -18.00
C LEU A 200 -4.46 7.51 -18.42
N ASP A 201 -5.38 7.01 -17.60
CA ASP A 201 -6.82 7.24 -17.76
C ASP A 201 -7.25 8.39 -16.83
N LEU A 202 -7.30 9.59 -17.38
CA LEU A 202 -7.51 10.81 -16.62
C LEU A 202 -8.93 11.33 -16.79
N GLN A 203 -9.62 11.62 -15.68
CA GLN A 203 -10.91 12.31 -15.70
C GLN A 203 -10.67 13.82 -15.65
N TRP A 204 -11.11 14.54 -16.67
CA TRP A 204 -10.85 15.96 -16.85
C TRP A 204 -11.41 16.79 -15.69
N ASN A 205 -12.63 16.51 -15.24
CA ASN A 205 -13.30 17.27 -14.19
C ASN A 205 -12.74 17.00 -12.79
N ASP A 206 -12.08 15.85 -12.58
CA ASP A 206 -11.48 15.50 -11.29
C ASP A 206 -10.08 16.12 -11.13
N LEU A 207 -9.45 16.53 -12.23
CA LEU A 207 -8.13 17.13 -12.22
C LEU A 207 -8.23 18.62 -11.87
N PRO A 208 -7.43 19.12 -10.91
CA PRO A 208 -7.38 20.53 -10.60
C PRO A 208 -6.59 21.32 -11.66
N ASP A 209 -6.89 22.60 -11.76
CA ASP A 209 -6.17 23.52 -12.63
C ASP A 209 -4.79 23.87 -12.04
N GLU A 210 -3.84 24.28 -12.89
CA GLU A 210 -2.46 24.60 -12.52
C GLU A 210 -2.40 25.72 -11.45
N SER A 211 -3.27 26.71 -11.54
CA SER A 211 -3.40 27.78 -10.55
C SER A 211 -3.88 27.26 -9.18
N ALA A 212 -4.78 26.28 -9.16
CA ALA A 212 -5.24 25.65 -7.93
C ALA A 212 -4.12 24.82 -7.30
N ILE A 213 -3.35 24.06 -8.10
CA ILE A 213 -2.20 23.26 -7.63
C ILE A 213 -1.13 24.17 -7.00
N ALA A 214 -0.85 25.33 -7.60
CA ALA A 214 0.14 26.27 -7.09
C ALA A 214 -0.22 26.87 -5.72
N ASN A 215 -1.52 26.95 -5.41
CA ASN A 215 -2.05 27.62 -4.21
C ASN A 215 -2.60 26.65 -3.15
N SER A 216 -2.83 25.38 -3.48
CA SER A 216 -3.43 24.38 -2.59
C SER A 216 -2.68 23.06 -2.64
N GLN A 217 -2.14 22.64 -1.50
CA GLN A 217 -1.56 21.31 -1.36
C GLN A 217 -2.61 20.19 -1.54
N LEU A 218 -3.90 20.46 -1.30
CA LEU A 218 -4.95 19.46 -1.55
C LEU A 218 -5.19 19.26 -3.06
N ALA A 219 -5.18 20.36 -3.83
CA ALA A 219 -5.18 20.27 -5.29
C ALA A 219 -3.93 19.53 -5.79
N ALA A 220 -2.75 19.83 -5.24
CA ALA A 220 -1.53 19.11 -5.56
C ALA A 220 -1.62 17.60 -5.26
N VAL A 221 -2.22 17.20 -4.14
CA VAL A 221 -2.48 15.79 -3.80
C VAL A 221 -3.41 15.15 -4.82
N THR A 222 -4.49 15.83 -5.22
CA THR A 222 -5.46 15.32 -6.20
C THR A 222 -4.80 15.07 -7.55
N ALA A 223 -4.01 16.03 -8.04
CA ALA A 223 -3.22 15.89 -9.26
C ALA A 223 -2.13 14.81 -9.16
N TRP A 224 -1.48 14.68 -8.00
CA TRP A 224 -0.48 13.64 -7.74
C TRP A 224 -1.08 12.24 -7.75
N LEU A 225 -2.28 12.06 -7.17
CA LEU A 225 -3.00 10.79 -7.14
C LEU A 225 -3.51 10.36 -8.53
N ALA A 226 -3.79 11.32 -9.43
CA ALA A 226 -4.23 11.01 -10.78
C ALA A 226 -3.17 10.27 -11.62
N ALA A 227 -1.88 10.41 -11.28
CA ALA A 227 -0.83 9.59 -11.88
C ALA A 227 -0.87 8.16 -11.27
N PRO A 228 -0.92 7.08 -12.05
CA PRO A 228 -0.86 5.71 -11.53
C PRO A 228 0.46 5.42 -10.80
N PRO A 229 0.49 4.53 -9.78
CA PRO A 229 1.68 4.26 -8.97
C PRO A 229 2.95 3.92 -9.77
N LYS A 230 2.81 3.27 -10.94
CA LYS A 230 3.95 2.88 -11.80
C LYS A 230 4.70 4.08 -12.43
N VAL A 231 4.07 5.25 -12.46
CA VAL A 231 4.64 6.51 -12.99
C VAL A 231 4.49 7.67 -12.03
N ARG A 232 4.01 7.44 -10.80
CA ARG A 232 3.83 8.47 -9.79
C ARG A 232 5.13 8.69 -9.02
N PRO A 233 5.58 9.94 -8.82
CA PRO A 233 6.66 10.23 -7.88
C PRO A 233 6.33 9.74 -6.46
N GLN A 234 7.32 9.27 -5.71
CA GLN A 234 7.12 8.73 -4.35
C GLN A 234 6.55 9.75 -3.34
N THR A 235 6.68 11.04 -3.62
CA THR A 235 6.16 12.15 -2.81
C THR A 235 5.82 13.34 -3.71
N LEU A 236 5.12 14.35 -3.19
CA LEU A 236 4.79 15.56 -3.94
C LEU A 236 6.07 16.28 -4.43
N PRO A 237 6.08 16.83 -5.65
CA PRO A 237 7.14 17.73 -6.13
C PRO A 237 7.40 18.93 -5.19
N ASN A 238 8.63 19.47 -5.19
CA ASN A 238 9.01 20.58 -4.29
C ASN A 238 8.17 21.84 -4.51
N ASP A 239 7.95 22.20 -5.77
CA ASP A 239 7.15 23.34 -6.21
C ASP A 239 5.68 23.23 -5.79
N TRP A 240 5.19 22.02 -5.54
CA TRP A 240 3.80 21.72 -5.14
C TRP A 240 3.60 21.68 -3.61
N THR A 241 4.63 22.02 -2.84
CA THR A 241 4.57 22.06 -1.37
C THR A 241 4.59 23.45 -0.78
N LYS A 242 4.37 24.48 -1.61
CA LYS A 242 4.16 25.84 -1.14
C LYS A 242 2.87 25.92 -0.30
N GLY A 243 2.82 26.87 0.64
CA GLY A 243 1.71 27.00 1.58
C GLY A 243 1.64 25.87 2.60
N PHE A 244 0.46 25.65 3.18
CA PHE A 244 0.18 24.61 4.16
C PHE A 244 -1.29 24.19 4.08
N LEU A 245 -1.62 23.00 4.58
CA LEU A 245 -3.00 22.52 4.61
C LEU A 245 -3.77 23.16 5.77
N SER A 246 -5.04 23.53 5.54
CA SER A 246 -5.98 23.76 6.63
C SER A 246 -6.26 22.45 7.39
N LYS A 247 -6.90 22.52 8.56
CA LYS A 247 -7.33 21.32 9.31
C LYS A 247 -8.27 20.44 8.47
N ALA A 248 -9.21 21.06 7.75
CA ALA A 248 -10.15 20.36 6.89
C ALA A 248 -9.44 19.73 5.69
N ASP A 249 -8.57 20.48 5.00
CA ASP A 249 -7.84 19.97 3.84
C ASP A 249 -6.86 18.85 4.22
N ALA A 250 -6.25 18.94 5.40
CA ALA A 250 -5.39 17.88 5.91
C ALA A 250 -6.19 16.59 6.14
N LYS A 251 -7.41 16.68 6.68
CA LYS A 251 -8.29 15.51 6.80
C LYS A 251 -8.63 14.93 5.43
N THR A 252 -9.06 15.76 4.48
CA THR A 252 -9.39 15.31 3.12
C THR A 252 -8.18 14.67 2.42
N ALA A 253 -7.00 15.27 2.55
CA ALA A 253 -5.76 14.71 2.00
C ALA A 253 -5.43 13.35 2.62
N VAL A 254 -5.58 13.19 3.94
CA VAL A 254 -5.41 11.88 4.60
C VAL A 254 -6.37 10.85 4.02
N ASP A 255 -7.66 11.20 3.87
CA ASP A 255 -8.69 10.29 3.38
C ASP A 255 -8.40 9.85 1.92
N LEU A 256 -8.06 10.80 1.04
CA LEU A 256 -7.72 10.53 -0.36
C LEU A 256 -6.46 9.66 -0.50
N ILE A 257 -5.39 10.01 0.21
CA ILE A 257 -4.13 9.26 0.15
C ILE A 257 -4.32 7.87 0.75
N TRP A 258 -5.11 7.74 1.83
CA TRP A 258 -5.40 6.45 2.45
C TRP A 258 -6.21 5.53 1.53
N ALA A 259 -7.21 6.05 0.81
CA ALA A 259 -8.00 5.27 -0.14
C ALA A 259 -7.12 4.68 -1.26
N ASP A 260 -6.25 5.51 -1.87
CA ASP A 260 -5.27 5.04 -2.86
C ASP A 260 -4.29 4.01 -2.27
N TYR A 261 -3.84 4.23 -1.03
CA TYR A 261 -2.97 3.30 -0.33
C TYR A 261 -3.64 1.93 -0.16
N CYS A 262 -4.91 1.89 0.25
CA CYS A 262 -5.68 0.66 0.41
C CYS A 262 -5.81 -0.09 -0.92
N GLU A 263 -6.17 0.60 -2.00
CA GLU A 263 -6.32 -0.03 -3.32
C GLU A 263 -4.99 -0.62 -3.82
N ARG A 264 -3.90 0.14 -3.67
CA ARG A 264 -2.57 -0.31 -4.06
C ARG A 264 -2.12 -1.51 -3.24
N LEU A 265 -2.26 -1.46 -1.91
CA LEU A 265 -1.91 -2.57 -1.04
C LEU A 265 -2.78 -3.80 -1.30
N ALA A 266 -4.06 -3.64 -1.59
CA ALA A 266 -4.95 -4.75 -1.95
C ALA A 266 -4.48 -5.47 -3.24
N LYS A 267 -3.94 -4.72 -4.22
CA LYS A 267 -3.34 -5.29 -5.43
C LYS A 267 -1.98 -5.94 -5.14
N GLU A 268 -1.08 -5.21 -4.48
CA GLU A 268 0.29 -5.65 -4.17
C GLU A 268 0.33 -6.90 -3.27
N ARG A 269 -0.55 -6.94 -2.27
CA ARG A 269 -0.51 -7.95 -1.19
C ARG A 269 -1.51 -9.09 -1.36
N ARG A 270 -2.24 -9.11 -2.49
CA ARG A 270 -3.17 -10.20 -2.83
C ARG A 270 -2.52 -11.59 -2.69
N PRO A 271 -1.31 -11.84 -3.20
CA PRO A 271 -0.69 -13.16 -3.05
C PRO A 271 -0.43 -13.56 -1.59
N GLU A 272 -0.04 -12.60 -0.72
CA GLU A 272 0.20 -12.86 0.71
C GLU A 272 -1.10 -13.23 1.44
N ILE A 273 -2.21 -12.59 1.07
CA ILE A 273 -3.53 -12.78 1.67
C ILE A 273 -4.11 -14.13 1.24
N GLU A 274 -4.10 -14.43 -0.06
CA GLU A 274 -4.58 -15.70 -0.62
C GLU A 274 -3.78 -16.89 -0.07
N ALA A 275 -2.46 -16.75 0.04
CA ALA A 275 -1.60 -17.80 0.59
C ALA A 275 -1.66 -17.92 2.12
N ARG A 276 -2.34 -17.00 2.81
CA ARG A 276 -2.31 -16.83 4.28
C ARG A 276 -0.89 -16.88 4.85
N SER A 277 0.01 -16.18 4.19
CA SER A 277 1.43 -16.23 4.49
C SER A 277 2.13 -14.93 4.09
N ILE A 278 2.95 -14.41 4.99
CA ILE A 278 3.77 -13.22 4.77
C ILE A 278 5.23 -13.64 4.72
N GLN A 279 5.97 -13.14 3.72
CA GLN A 279 7.40 -13.40 3.57
C GLN A 279 8.17 -12.08 3.66
N LEU A 280 9.11 -11.97 4.60
CA LEU A 280 10.06 -10.86 4.67
C LEU A 280 11.48 -11.43 4.75
N GLY A 281 12.29 -11.17 3.73
CA GLY A 281 13.60 -11.81 3.58
C GLY A 281 13.47 -13.33 3.51
N ASP A 282 14.22 -14.04 4.33
CA ASP A 282 14.17 -15.50 4.47
C ASP A 282 13.09 -16.00 5.46
N LYS A 283 12.37 -15.09 6.14
CA LYS A 283 11.39 -15.44 7.18
C LYS A 283 9.96 -15.45 6.66
N LYS A 284 9.25 -16.54 6.98
CA LYS A 284 7.86 -16.78 6.57
C LYS A 284 6.93 -16.88 7.78
N LEU A 285 5.94 -16.00 7.86
CA LEU A 285 4.85 -16.05 8.86
C LEU A 285 3.59 -16.62 8.22
N ARG A 286 3.31 -17.90 8.47
CA ARG A 286 2.04 -18.53 8.09
C ARG A 286 1.00 -18.22 9.14
N TYR A 287 -0.28 -18.14 8.77
CA TYR A 287 -1.35 -17.95 9.75
C TYR A 287 -2.62 -18.73 9.41
N LEU A 288 -3.36 -19.07 10.46
CA LEU A 288 -4.74 -19.54 10.37
C LEU A 288 -5.65 -18.38 10.77
N GLU A 289 -6.88 -18.39 10.25
CA GLU A 289 -7.86 -17.32 10.43
C GLU A 289 -9.25 -17.90 10.70
N LYS A 290 -10.00 -17.23 11.58
CA LYS A 290 -11.44 -17.36 11.78
C LYS A 290 -12.07 -15.97 11.90
N VAL A 291 -13.30 -15.82 11.43
CA VAL A 291 -14.08 -14.57 11.60
C VAL A 291 -15.20 -14.84 12.59
N PHE A 292 -15.39 -13.94 13.55
CA PHE A 292 -16.44 -13.98 14.55
C PHE A 292 -17.28 -12.71 14.46
N GLY A 293 -18.61 -12.87 14.53
CA GLY A 293 -19.56 -11.77 14.51
C GLY A 293 -19.52 -10.91 13.24
N ASP A 294 -20.44 -9.95 13.17
CA ASP A 294 -20.49 -8.98 12.07
C ASP A 294 -19.58 -7.78 12.33
N ALA A 295 -19.06 -7.19 11.25
CA ALA A 295 -18.22 -6.00 11.34
C ALA A 295 -19.01 -4.80 11.86
N PRO A 296 -18.56 -4.12 12.93
CA PRO A 296 -19.10 -2.81 13.30
C PRO A 296 -18.81 -1.78 12.21
N ARG A 297 -19.56 -0.66 12.20
CA ARG A 297 -19.33 0.47 11.26
C ARG A 297 -17.89 0.99 11.30
N SER A 298 -17.23 0.90 12.45
CA SER A 298 -15.83 1.31 12.62
C SER A 298 -14.81 0.33 12.03
N GLY A 299 -15.25 -0.82 11.50
CA GLY A 299 -14.40 -1.92 11.06
C GLY A 299 -14.24 -3.02 12.11
N HIS A 300 -13.85 -4.20 11.64
CA HIS A 300 -13.60 -5.38 12.47
C HIS A 300 -12.48 -5.14 13.49
N SER A 301 -12.56 -5.83 14.63
CA SER A 301 -11.36 -6.01 15.47
C SER A 301 -10.44 -7.09 14.88
N LEU A 302 -9.16 -7.03 15.23
CA LEU A 302 -8.17 -8.07 14.89
C LEU A 302 -7.61 -8.66 16.17
N TRP A 303 -7.65 -9.98 16.30
CA TRP A 303 -7.15 -10.71 17.47
C TRP A 303 -6.02 -11.63 17.05
N ILE A 304 -4.80 -11.35 17.53
CA ILE A 304 -3.60 -12.10 17.17
C ILE A 304 -3.22 -13.00 18.34
N SER A 305 -3.39 -14.31 18.17
CA SER A 305 -3.15 -15.30 19.22
C SER A 305 -1.95 -16.19 18.92
N MET A 306 -0.87 -15.98 19.65
CA MET A 306 0.42 -16.67 19.45
C MET A 306 0.47 -18.02 20.16
N HIS A 307 0.96 -19.05 19.45
CA HIS A 307 1.07 -20.40 19.98
C HIS A 307 2.24 -20.56 20.97
N GLY A 308 2.09 -21.52 21.88
CA GLY A 308 3.16 -21.98 22.77
C GLY A 308 4.16 -22.91 22.09
N GLY A 309 5.10 -23.48 22.86
CA GLY A 309 6.15 -24.35 22.33
C GLY A 309 7.53 -23.67 22.35
N GLY A 310 8.30 -23.79 21.27
CA GLY A 310 9.65 -23.25 21.20
C GLY A 310 10.74 -24.12 21.80
N GLY A 311 11.89 -24.17 21.13
CA GLY A 311 12.95 -25.14 21.42
C GLY A 311 12.54 -26.60 21.15
N ALA A 312 11.32 -26.83 20.67
CA ALA A 312 10.74 -28.13 20.38
C ALA A 312 10.78 -28.43 18.87
N PRO A 313 10.71 -29.71 18.44
CA PRO A 313 10.61 -30.07 17.03
C PRO A 313 9.42 -29.42 16.33
N ALA A 314 9.55 -29.13 15.04
CA ALA A 314 8.53 -28.45 14.24
C ALA A 314 7.13 -29.09 14.35
N ARG A 315 7.04 -30.43 14.39
CA ARG A 315 5.75 -31.15 14.56
C ARG A 315 5.00 -30.74 15.83
N VAL A 316 5.72 -30.44 16.91
CA VAL A 316 5.13 -30.04 18.19
C VAL A 316 4.62 -28.60 18.08
N ASN A 317 5.43 -27.69 17.53
CA ASN A 317 5.03 -26.30 17.34
C ASN A 317 3.85 -26.17 16.35
N ASP A 318 3.83 -26.97 15.28
CA ASP A 318 2.71 -27.01 14.35
C ASP A 318 1.43 -27.57 15.02
N GLY A 319 1.57 -28.53 15.93
CA GLY A 319 0.46 -28.99 16.79
C GLY A 319 -0.08 -27.87 17.70
N GLN A 320 0.80 -27.13 18.37
CA GLN A 320 0.42 -25.98 19.20
C GLN A 320 -0.25 -24.89 18.38
N TRP A 321 0.26 -24.59 17.18
CA TRP A 321 -0.33 -23.64 16.25
C TRP A 321 -1.76 -24.03 15.85
N ASN A 322 -1.99 -25.30 15.50
CA ASN A 322 -3.32 -25.82 15.17
C ASN A 322 -4.30 -25.81 16.36
N ASN A 323 -3.79 -25.92 17.59
CA ASN A 323 -4.62 -25.76 18.80
C ASN A 323 -4.97 -24.29 19.04
N GLN A 324 -4.03 -23.38 18.80
CA GLN A 324 -4.19 -21.96 19.09
C GLN A 324 -5.37 -21.32 18.35
N ILE A 325 -5.64 -21.72 17.10
CA ILE A 325 -6.78 -21.20 16.32
C ILE A 325 -8.16 -21.64 16.88
N LYS A 326 -8.19 -22.61 17.80
CA LYS A 326 -9.42 -23.12 18.43
C LYS A 326 -9.57 -22.65 19.87
N LEU A 327 -8.54 -22.04 20.44
CA LEU A 327 -8.44 -21.79 21.87
C LEU A 327 -9.43 -20.73 22.36
N TYR A 328 -9.56 -19.62 21.64
CA TYR A 328 -10.40 -18.50 22.04
C TYR A 328 -11.43 -18.13 20.96
N GLN A 329 -12.53 -17.54 21.42
CA GLN A 329 -13.65 -17.12 20.60
C GLN A 329 -14.08 -15.71 21.02
N PRO A 330 -13.53 -14.65 20.40
CA PRO A 330 -14.02 -13.30 20.64
C PRO A 330 -15.47 -13.16 20.15
N LYS A 331 -16.23 -12.24 20.76
CA LYS A 331 -17.61 -11.94 20.33
C LYS A 331 -17.66 -11.43 18.89
N GLU A 332 -16.66 -10.64 18.51
CA GLU A 332 -16.52 -10.04 17.20
C GLU A 332 -15.04 -9.91 16.84
N GLY A 333 -14.72 -10.08 15.56
CA GLY A 333 -13.41 -9.77 14.99
C GLY A 333 -12.84 -10.88 14.12
N ILE A 334 -11.74 -10.55 13.44
CA ILE A 334 -10.89 -11.50 12.74
C ILE A 334 -9.90 -12.06 13.75
N TYR A 335 -10.00 -13.35 14.06
CA TYR A 335 -9.12 -14.07 14.96
C TYR A 335 -8.07 -14.85 14.17
N ILE A 336 -6.80 -14.51 14.40
CA ILE A 336 -5.68 -15.11 13.69
C ILE A 336 -4.76 -15.84 14.67
N ALA A 337 -4.28 -17.00 14.24
CA ALA A 337 -3.19 -17.72 14.90
C ALA A 337 -1.99 -17.75 13.96
N PRO A 338 -0.95 -16.94 14.17
CA PRO A 338 0.29 -17.06 13.42
C PRO A 338 1.10 -18.28 13.86
N ARG A 339 1.85 -18.88 12.94
CA ARG A 339 2.93 -19.84 13.20
C ARG A 339 4.24 -19.11 13.17
N ALA A 340 5.00 -19.12 14.26
CA ALA A 340 6.27 -18.40 14.29
C ALA A 340 7.24 -18.91 13.23
N PRO A 341 8.00 -18.05 12.55
CA PRO A 341 8.87 -18.48 11.45
C PRO A 341 9.93 -19.51 11.85
N THR A 342 10.31 -19.55 13.12
CA THR A 342 11.35 -20.44 13.67
C THR A 342 10.84 -21.27 14.84
N ASP A 343 11.52 -22.37 15.11
CA ASP A 343 11.24 -23.29 16.22
C ASP A 343 12.16 -23.08 17.45
N THR A 344 12.94 -21.99 17.49
CA THR A 344 13.86 -21.70 18.60
C THR A 344 13.13 -21.41 19.90
N TRP A 345 13.82 -21.48 21.05
CA TRP A 345 13.22 -21.19 22.36
C TRP A 345 12.63 -19.77 22.45
N ASN A 346 13.22 -18.81 21.73
CA ASN A 346 12.83 -17.40 21.70
C ASN A 346 12.05 -17.02 20.43
N LEU A 347 11.29 -17.95 19.85
CA LEU A 347 10.66 -17.81 18.53
C LEU A 347 9.92 -16.48 18.30
N TRP A 348 9.22 -15.96 19.32
CA TRP A 348 8.45 -14.72 19.24
C TRP A 348 9.25 -13.46 19.61
N HIS A 349 10.51 -13.62 20.06
CA HIS A 349 11.39 -12.52 20.50
C HIS A 349 12.38 -12.09 19.42
N GLN A 350 12.48 -12.86 18.34
CA GLN A 350 13.42 -12.55 17.27
C GLN A 350 13.05 -11.25 16.55
N SER A 351 14.04 -10.49 16.13
CA SER A 351 13.85 -9.14 15.57
C SER A 351 13.01 -9.09 14.30
N HIS A 352 12.89 -10.20 13.56
CA HIS A 352 12.09 -10.28 12.35
C HIS A 352 10.58 -10.34 12.62
N ILE A 353 10.17 -10.66 13.86
CA ILE A 353 8.75 -10.81 14.22
C ILE A 353 8.02 -9.47 14.11
N ASP A 354 8.65 -8.38 14.51
CA ASP A 354 8.04 -7.04 14.57
C ASP A 354 7.63 -6.57 13.19
N GLY A 355 8.53 -6.72 12.20
CA GLY A 355 8.22 -6.40 10.80
C GLY A 355 7.16 -7.30 10.19
N LEU A 356 7.13 -8.60 10.54
CA LEU A 356 6.10 -9.52 10.07
C LEU A 356 4.73 -9.20 10.68
N PHE A 357 4.68 -8.82 11.95
CA PHE A 357 3.44 -8.42 12.62
C PHE A 357 2.96 -7.06 12.11
N ASP A 358 3.87 -6.10 11.87
CA ASP A 358 3.49 -4.84 11.24
C ASP A 358 2.89 -5.07 9.85
N ARG A 359 3.55 -5.86 8.99
CA ARG A 359 3.01 -6.24 7.66
C ARG A 359 1.65 -6.93 7.78
N MET A 360 1.49 -7.85 8.73
CA MET A 360 0.23 -8.53 8.99
C MET A 360 -0.89 -7.56 9.34
N ILE A 361 -0.68 -6.70 10.34
CA ILE A 361 -1.69 -5.71 10.75
C ILE A 361 -2.05 -4.81 9.57
N GLU A 362 -1.07 -4.32 8.83
CA GLU A 362 -1.32 -3.49 7.65
C GLU A 362 -2.12 -4.21 6.57
N ASN A 363 -1.88 -5.51 6.33
CA ASN A 363 -2.67 -6.30 5.37
C ASN A 363 -4.15 -6.30 5.78
N PHE A 364 -4.45 -6.59 7.03
CA PHE A 364 -5.82 -6.64 7.51
C PHE A 364 -6.48 -5.25 7.56
N VAL A 365 -5.74 -4.21 7.94
CA VAL A 365 -6.26 -2.82 7.96
C VAL A 365 -6.55 -2.33 6.55
N ALA A 366 -5.64 -2.53 5.59
CA ALA A 366 -5.77 -2.00 4.24
C ALA A 366 -6.75 -2.80 3.35
N THR A 367 -6.95 -4.09 3.63
CA THR A 367 -7.65 -5.00 2.69
C THR A 367 -8.85 -5.74 3.29
N ARG A 368 -8.99 -5.77 4.62
CA ARG A 368 -10.03 -6.54 5.32
C ARG A 368 -10.88 -5.70 6.26
N GLY A 369 -10.78 -4.36 6.19
CA GLY A 369 -11.60 -3.45 6.98
C GLY A 369 -11.37 -3.53 8.48
N VAL A 370 -10.17 -3.95 8.91
CA VAL A 370 -9.81 -3.94 10.34
C VAL A 370 -9.60 -2.51 10.82
N ASN A 371 -10.19 -2.20 11.97
CA ASN A 371 -9.93 -0.96 12.68
C ASN A 371 -8.53 -1.00 13.32
N PRO A 372 -7.57 -0.12 12.94
CA PRO A 372 -6.22 -0.13 13.51
C PRO A 372 -6.18 0.21 15.01
N ASN A 373 -7.28 0.72 15.58
CA ASN A 373 -7.41 0.95 17.01
C ASN A 373 -8.07 -0.20 17.78
N ARG A 374 -8.40 -1.31 17.13
CA ARG A 374 -9.00 -2.51 17.74
C ARG A 374 -8.19 -3.77 17.39
N VAL A 375 -6.86 -3.67 17.52
CA VAL A 375 -5.93 -4.79 17.32
C VAL A 375 -5.47 -5.30 18.68
N TYR A 376 -5.69 -6.57 18.96
CA TYR A 376 -5.46 -7.22 20.24
C TYR A 376 -4.39 -8.29 20.11
N LEU A 377 -3.45 -8.31 21.05
CA LEU A 377 -2.37 -9.30 21.08
C LEU A 377 -2.55 -10.26 22.24
N MET A 378 -2.46 -11.57 22.00
CA MET A 378 -2.53 -12.57 23.04
C MET A 378 -1.64 -13.77 22.74
N GLY A 379 -1.35 -14.59 23.74
CA GLY A 379 -0.49 -15.75 23.53
C GLY A 379 -0.35 -16.60 24.78
N TYR A 380 -0.18 -17.91 24.56
CA TYR A 380 -0.11 -18.91 25.63
C TYR A 380 1.28 -19.54 25.71
N SER A 381 1.82 -19.76 26.91
CA SER A 381 3.13 -20.37 27.14
C SER A 381 4.26 -19.57 26.48
N ALA A 382 5.06 -20.13 25.57
CA ALA A 382 6.02 -19.36 24.77
C ALA A 382 5.36 -18.23 23.95
N GLY A 383 4.08 -18.39 23.54
CA GLY A 383 3.28 -17.29 23.01
C GLY A 383 3.07 -16.19 24.06
N GLY A 384 2.88 -16.55 25.33
CA GLY A 384 2.86 -15.61 26.45
C GLY A 384 4.21 -14.91 26.65
N ASP A 385 5.33 -15.63 26.54
CA ASP A 385 6.67 -15.01 26.50
C ASP A 385 6.75 -13.99 25.35
N GLY A 386 6.17 -14.34 24.20
CA GLY A 386 6.03 -13.45 23.05
C GLY A 386 5.22 -12.19 23.36
N VAL A 387 4.11 -12.30 24.09
CA VAL A 387 3.29 -11.15 24.49
C VAL A 387 4.09 -10.20 25.38
N TYR A 388 4.81 -10.71 26.38
CA TYR A 388 5.68 -9.87 27.22
C TYR A 388 6.70 -9.07 26.43
N GLN A 389 7.17 -9.60 25.30
CA GLN A 389 8.20 -8.97 24.48
C GLN A 389 7.60 -8.06 23.40
N LEU A 390 6.53 -8.46 22.72
CA LEU A 390 5.91 -7.68 21.63
C LEU A 390 5.00 -6.57 22.13
N ALA A 391 4.32 -6.76 23.27
CA ALA A 391 3.44 -5.74 23.85
C ALA A 391 4.20 -4.42 24.10
N PRO A 392 5.35 -4.38 24.81
CA PRO A 392 6.10 -3.14 24.99
C PRO A 392 6.82 -2.67 23.73
N ARG A 393 7.26 -3.58 22.85
CA ARG A 393 8.02 -3.20 21.64
C ARG A 393 7.16 -2.55 20.55
N MET A 394 5.87 -2.91 20.52
CA MET A 394 4.89 -2.45 19.53
C MET A 394 3.65 -1.86 20.22
N ALA A 395 3.80 -1.29 21.42
CA ALA A 395 2.67 -0.83 22.24
C ALA A 395 1.74 0.14 21.50
N ASP A 396 2.30 0.92 20.58
CA ASP A 396 1.58 1.85 19.72
C ASP A 396 0.84 1.18 18.56
N ARG A 397 0.72 -0.16 18.53
CA ARG A 397 -0.07 -0.94 17.57
C ARG A 397 -1.27 -1.65 18.21
N TRP A 398 -1.27 -1.80 19.53
CA TRP A 398 -2.21 -2.63 20.26
C TRP A 398 -3.29 -1.80 20.97
N ALA A 399 -4.51 -2.31 21.00
CA ALA A 399 -5.60 -1.80 21.83
C ALA A 399 -5.56 -2.39 23.25
N ALA A 400 -5.19 -3.67 23.35
CA ALA A 400 -4.86 -4.36 24.59
C ALA A 400 -3.98 -5.57 24.28
N ALA A 401 -3.21 -6.03 25.26
CA ALA A 401 -2.44 -7.26 25.17
C ALA A 401 -2.73 -8.18 26.37
N SER A 402 -2.74 -9.50 26.18
CA SER A 402 -2.95 -10.46 27.27
C SER A 402 -1.97 -11.62 27.21
N MET A 403 -1.19 -11.77 28.27
CA MET A 403 -0.20 -12.81 28.44
C MET A 403 -0.80 -13.97 29.24
N MET A 404 -0.69 -15.19 28.72
CA MET A 404 -1.12 -16.41 29.40
C MET A 404 0.05 -17.38 29.60
N ALA A 405 0.33 -17.77 30.86
CA ALA A 405 1.32 -18.79 31.25
C ALA A 405 2.74 -18.61 30.68
N GLY A 406 3.14 -17.37 30.41
CA GLY A 406 4.45 -17.00 29.88
C GLY A 406 5.39 -16.41 30.93
N HIS A 407 6.64 -16.19 30.53
CA HIS A 407 7.73 -15.62 31.31
C HIS A 407 8.26 -14.34 30.62
N PRO A 408 8.45 -13.23 31.37
CA PRO A 408 8.85 -11.95 30.81
C PRO A 408 10.29 -11.90 30.31
N ASN A 409 11.15 -12.78 30.82
CA ASN A 409 12.60 -12.74 30.60
C ASN A 409 13.17 -11.35 30.96
N ASP A 410 13.77 -10.65 30.00
CA ASP A 410 14.34 -9.31 30.18
C ASP A 410 13.36 -8.17 29.88
N ALA A 411 12.10 -8.48 29.52
CA ALA A 411 11.08 -7.48 29.22
C ALA A 411 10.90 -6.48 30.38
N LYS A 412 10.66 -5.23 30.01
CA LYS A 412 10.42 -4.12 30.95
C LYS A 412 9.05 -3.49 30.68
N PRO A 413 8.34 -3.07 31.74
CA PRO A 413 6.97 -2.56 31.60
C PRO A 413 6.93 -1.12 31.07
N ASP A 414 8.05 -0.40 30.97
CA ASP A 414 8.13 1.04 30.68
C ASP A 414 7.15 1.47 29.56
N ASN A 415 7.19 0.76 28.43
CA ASN A 415 6.39 1.05 27.23
C ASN A 415 4.91 0.63 27.34
N LEU A 416 4.52 -0.10 28.39
CA LEU A 416 3.14 -0.53 28.63
C LEU A 416 2.25 0.58 29.19
N ARG A 417 2.79 1.76 29.48
CA ARG A 417 2.04 2.87 30.09
C ARG A 417 0.67 3.10 29.43
N ASN A 418 0.62 3.13 28.10
CA ASN A 418 -0.61 3.41 27.34
C ASN A 418 -1.31 2.16 26.80
N LEU A 419 -0.85 0.97 27.18
CA LEU A 419 -1.34 -0.31 26.69
C LEU A 419 -1.96 -1.12 27.84
N PRO A 420 -3.29 -1.32 27.84
CA PRO A 420 -3.93 -2.27 28.75
C PRO A 420 -3.29 -3.65 28.65
N PHE A 421 -2.77 -4.16 29.78
CA PHE A 421 -1.99 -5.41 29.83
C PHE A 421 -2.60 -6.45 30.80
N GLY A 422 -3.03 -7.58 30.25
CA GLY A 422 -3.53 -8.74 30.99
C GLY A 422 -2.41 -9.74 31.32
N LEU A 423 -2.43 -10.29 32.53
CA LEU A 423 -1.48 -11.27 33.04
C LEU A 423 -2.23 -12.42 33.70
N PHE A 424 -2.20 -13.60 33.08
CA PHE A 424 -2.90 -14.79 33.54
C PHE A 424 -1.91 -15.94 33.77
N MET A 425 -1.92 -16.50 34.99
CA MET A 425 -0.95 -17.51 35.41
C MET A 425 -1.59 -18.60 36.27
N GLY A 426 -1.10 -19.83 36.17
CA GLY A 426 -1.43 -20.89 37.12
C GLY A 426 -0.59 -20.76 38.39
N GLY A 427 -1.20 -20.84 39.57
CA GLY A 427 -0.52 -20.78 40.87
C GLY A 427 0.49 -21.93 41.05
N LYS A 428 0.26 -23.08 40.41
CA LYS A 428 1.15 -24.24 40.39
C LYS A 428 2.07 -24.31 39.16
N ASP A 429 2.07 -23.30 38.28
CA ASP A 429 3.03 -23.22 37.15
C ASP A 429 4.41 -22.75 37.64
N GLY A 430 5.14 -23.68 38.29
CA GLY A 430 6.44 -23.41 38.89
C GLY A 430 7.63 -23.45 37.92
N ALA A 431 7.42 -23.88 36.67
CA ALA A 431 8.50 -23.97 35.69
C ALA A 431 9.11 -22.57 35.45
N TYR A 432 10.44 -22.47 35.48
CA TYR A 432 11.19 -21.21 35.39
C TYR A 432 10.75 -20.14 36.41
N ASN A 433 10.14 -20.54 37.53
CA ASN A 433 9.53 -19.65 38.51
C ASN A 433 8.42 -18.73 37.93
N ARG A 434 7.72 -19.15 36.86
CA ARG A 434 6.67 -18.36 36.20
C ARG A 434 5.63 -17.82 37.18
N ASN A 435 5.09 -18.66 38.06
CA ASN A 435 4.14 -18.24 39.10
C ASN A 435 4.69 -17.14 40.03
N LYS A 436 5.93 -17.29 40.52
CA LYS A 436 6.58 -16.29 41.39
C LYS A 436 6.88 -15.00 40.64
N VAL A 437 7.26 -15.08 39.37
CA VAL A 437 7.54 -13.91 38.52
C VAL A 437 6.25 -13.18 38.17
N ALA A 438 5.15 -13.90 37.90
CA ALA A 438 3.82 -13.32 37.72
C ALA A 438 3.39 -12.52 38.96
N GLU A 439 3.65 -13.04 40.16
CA GLU A 439 3.36 -12.33 41.41
C GLU A 439 4.20 -11.04 41.56
N LYS A 440 5.49 -11.09 41.21
CA LYS A 440 6.33 -9.88 41.17
C LYS A 440 5.80 -8.85 40.17
N TRP A 441 5.35 -9.28 38.99
CA TRP A 441 4.75 -8.41 37.99
C TRP A 441 3.40 -7.84 38.43
N ARG A 442 2.61 -8.60 39.20
CA ARG A 442 1.36 -8.13 39.82
C ARG A 442 1.61 -6.90 40.69
N VAL A 443 2.60 -7.00 41.58
CA VAL A 443 3.00 -5.89 42.46
C VAL A 443 3.57 -4.73 41.64
N LEU A 444 4.49 -5.02 40.71
CA LEU A 444 5.12 -4.00 39.85
C LEU A 444 4.09 -3.18 39.05
N LEU A 445 3.11 -3.83 38.40
CA LEU A 445 2.08 -3.14 37.63
C LEU A 445 1.14 -2.34 38.54
N ALA A 446 0.81 -2.86 39.73
CA ALA A 446 0.01 -2.15 40.73
C ALA A 446 0.73 -0.88 41.22
N ASP A 447 2.02 -0.96 41.52
CA ASP A 447 2.83 0.18 41.96
C ASP A 447 3.00 1.23 40.85
N LEU A 448 3.23 0.79 39.60
CA LEU A 448 3.29 1.67 38.44
C LEU A 448 1.96 2.40 38.21
N ARG A 449 0.82 1.69 38.30
CA ARG A 449 -0.52 2.30 38.22
C ARG A 449 -0.78 3.26 39.38
N LYS A 450 -0.30 2.95 40.58
CA LYS A 450 -0.43 3.83 41.74
C LYS A 450 0.36 5.13 41.55
N GLY A 451 1.55 5.06 40.94
CA GLY A 451 2.39 6.21 40.61
C GLY A 451 1.90 7.01 39.38
N ASP A 452 1.18 6.36 38.47
CA ASP A 452 0.56 6.98 37.29
C ASP A 452 -0.89 6.46 37.13
N PRO A 453 -1.88 7.08 37.81
CA PRO A 453 -3.27 6.60 37.83
C PRO A 453 -3.95 6.53 36.46
N ASN A 454 -3.39 7.17 35.43
CA ASN A 454 -3.90 7.14 34.06
C ASN A 454 -3.09 6.19 33.15
N GLY A 455 -1.98 5.62 33.63
CA GLY A 455 -1.12 4.69 32.90
C GLY A 455 -1.20 3.27 33.45
N TYR A 456 -0.62 2.29 32.75
CA TYR A 456 -0.47 0.90 33.22
C TYR A 456 -1.78 0.22 33.63
N GLU A 457 -2.86 0.45 32.88
CA GLU A 457 -4.10 -0.31 33.07
C GLU A 457 -3.81 -1.81 32.95
N HIS A 458 -4.22 -2.62 33.93
CA HIS A 458 -3.86 -4.02 33.97
C HIS A 458 -4.92 -4.91 34.63
N MET A 459 -4.90 -6.18 34.25
CA MET A 459 -5.67 -7.24 34.90
C MET A 459 -4.75 -8.41 35.19
N VAL A 460 -4.55 -8.71 36.48
CA VAL A 460 -3.70 -9.84 36.90
C VAL A 460 -4.53 -10.90 37.60
N ARG A 461 -4.33 -12.15 37.19
CA ARG A 461 -5.03 -13.33 37.69
C ARG A 461 -4.06 -14.49 37.84
N ILE A 462 -3.89 -14.93 39.08
CA ILE A 462 -3.10 -16.11 39.42
C ILE A 462 -4.07 -17.13 40.00
N TYR A 463 -4.31 -18.23 39.29
CA TYR A 463 -5.29 -19.24 39.68
C TYR A 463 -4.65 -20.29 40.60
N PRO A 464 -4.90 -20.29 41.92
CA PRO A 464 -4.07 -21.05 42.89
C PRO A 464 -3.94 -22.54 42.56
N GLU A 465 -5.03 -23.17 42.13
CA GLU A 465 -5.08 -24.60 41.88
C GLU A 465 -4.65 -25.03 40.48
N MET A 466 -4.40 -24.08 39.57
CA MET A 466 -4.06 -24.39 38.16
C MET A 466 -2.55 -24.51 37.96
N GLY A 467 -2.14 -25.47 37.14
CA GLY A 467 -0.77 -25.59 36.64
C GLY A 467 -0.56 -24.78 35.35
N HIS A 468 0.36 -25.22 34.48
CA HIS A 468 0.64 -24.54 33.21
C HIS A 468 -0.59 -24.38 32.31
N TRP A 469 -1.50 -25.37 32.33
CA TRP A 469 -2.81 -25.27 31.69
C TRP A 469 -3.85 -24.74 32.68
N MET A 470 -4.43 -23.58 32.38
CA MET A 470 -5.40 -22.88 33.24
C MET A 470 -6.86 -23.26 32.97
N LYS A 471 -7.10 -24.31 32.19
CA LYS A 471 -8.45 -24.84 31.87
C LYS A 471 -9.38 -23.77 31.29
N LEU A 472 -8.87 -22.94 30.38
CA LEU A 472 -9.58 -21.81 29.74
C LEU A 472 -10.11 -20.73 30.69
N LYS A 473 -9.76 -20.73 31.99
CA LYS A 473 -10.20 -19.67 32.91
C LYS A 473 -9.71 -18.28 32.46
N ASP A 474 -8.54 -18.24 31.86
CA ASP A 474 -7.90 -17.07 31.24
C ASP A 474 -8.67 -16.48 30.05
N ALA A 475 -9.70 -17.16 29.52
CA ALA A 475 -10.59 -16.59 28.50
C ALA A 475 -11.41 -15.40 29.02
N GLU A 476 -11.47 -15.16 30.34
CA GLU A 476 -12.02 -13.92 30.90
C GLU A 476 -11.27 -12.66 30.44
N SER A 477 -10.04 -12.82 29.91
CA SER A 477 -9.29 -11.73 29.28
C SER A 477 -9.99 -11.13 28.07
N LEU A 478 -10.70 -11.92 27.24
CA LEU A 478 -11.31 -11.44 26.00
C LEU A 478 -12.35 -10.32 26.22
N PRO A 479 -13.39 -10.51 27.06
CA PRO A 479 -14.36 -9.44 27.32
C PRO A 479 -13.75 -8.25 28.07
N TRP A 480 -12.63 -8.41 28.78
CA TRP A 480 -11.89 -7.29 29.37
C TRP A 480 -11.13 -6.50 28.30
N MET A 481 -10.33 -7.18 27.46
CA MET A 481 -9.58 -6.57 26.35
C MET A 481 -10.49 -5.81 25.40
N ALA A 482 -11.66 -6.38 25.05
CA ALA A 482 -12.60 -5.81 24.11
C ALA A 482 -13.21 -4.45 24.55
N LYS A 483 -13.03 -4.04 25.81
CA LYS A 483 -13.45 -2.72 26.31
C LYS A 483 -12.54 -1.59 25.84
N PHE A 484 -11.33 -1.92 25.42
CA PHE A 484 -10.30 -0.94 25.10
C PHE A 484 -10.22 -0.67 23.60
N SER A 485 -9.91 0.58 23.27
CA SER A 485 -9.46 0.99 21.94
C SER A 485 -8.13 1.69 22.08
N ARG A 486 -7.20 1.44 21.16
CA ARG A 486 -5.89 2.10 21.16
C ARG A 486 -6.07 3.62 21.10
N ASN A 487 -5.42 4.33 22.01
CA ASN A 487 -5.19 5.76 21.85
C ASN A 487 -3.93 5.96 21.00
N ALA A 488 -4.08 6.34 19.72
CA ALA A 488 -2.95 6.57 18.82
C ALA A 488 -2.17 7.87 19.12
N TRP A 489 -2.76 8.79 19.90
CA TRP A 489 -2.21 10.10 20.24
C TRP A 489 -2.32 10.34 21.76
N PRO A 490 -1.68 9.52 22.61
CA PRO A 490 -1.77 9.67 24.06
C PRO A 490 -1.02 10.92 24.53
N ASN A 491 -1.54 11.63 25.53
CA ASN A 491 -0.89 12.85 26.02
C ASN A 491 0.47 12.59 26.68
N LYS A 492 0.70 11.38 27.21
CA LYS A 492 1.98 11.03 27.84
C LYS A 492 2.52 9.70 27.33
N ILE A 493 3.81 9.66 27.03
CA ILE A 493 4.54 8.50 26.51
C ILE A 493 5.74 8.25 27.40
N ILE A 494 6.00 6.97 27.68
CA ILE A 494 7.28 6.47 28.14
C ILE A 494 7.80 5.51 27.08
N TRP A 495 8.98 5.81 26.53
CA TRP A 495 9.61 5.04 25.48
C TRP A 495 11.02 4.64 25.87
N ARG A 496 11.17 3.37 26.20
CA ARG A 496 12.44 2.67 26.34
C ARG A 496 12.75 1.93 25.05
N GLN A 497 13.89 2.23 24.45
CA GLN A 497 14.38 1.57 23.26
C GLN A 497 15.09 0.26 23.61
N VAL A 498 14.62 -0.85 23.03
CA VAL A 498 15.28 -2.17 23.11
C VAL A 498 15.57 -2.70 21.72
N LYS A 499 16.34 -3.80 21.64
CA LYS A 499 16.64 -4.48 20.38
C LYS A 499 15.32 -4.91 19.72
N GLY A 500 15.10 -4.50 18.47
CA GLY A 500 13.88 -4.83 17.71
C GLY A 500 12.82 -3.73 17.70
N ILE A 501 12.85 -2.74 18.59
CA ILE A 501 11.87 -1.63 18.53
C ILE A 501 12.12 -0.74 17.32
N ASN A 502 11.03 -0.43 16.61
CA ASN A 502 11.03 0.45 15.44
C ASN A 502 11.49 1.88 15.76
N SER A 503 11.94 2.61 14.74
CA SER A 503 12.36 4.02 14.83
C SER A 503 11.26 4.99 15.31
N ARG A 504 10.02 4.52 15.46
CA ARG A 504 8.84 5.30 15.80
C ARG A 504 8.06 4.60 16.92
N PHE A 505 7.65 5.39 17.90
CA PHE A 505 6.80 4.96 19.00
C PHE A 505 5.77 6.06 19.31
N TYR A 506 4.50 5.78 19.02
CA TYR A 506 3.41 6.77 19.04
C TYR A 506 3.74 8.01 18.18
N TRP A 507 3.81 9.19 18.80
CA TRP A 507 4.11 10.47 18.15
C TRP A 507 5.58 10.90 18.30
N LEU A 508 6.46 10.01 18.76
CA LEU A 508 7.90 10.21 18.75
C LEU A 508 8.58 9.35 17.70
N GLN A 509 9.69 9.85 17.16
CA GLN A 509 10.55 9.12 16.25
C GLN A 509 12.01 9.46 16.48
N ILE A 510 12.85 8.44 16.63
CA ILE A 510 14.31 8.57 16.59
C ILE A 510 14.74 8.12 15.20
N PRO A 511 15.37 8.97 14.38
CA PRO A 511 15.80 8.57 13.04
C PRO A 511 16.70 7.32 13.09
N GLY A 512 16.49 6.36 12.19
CA GLY A 512 17.09 5.02 12.30
C GLY A 512 18.61 5.01 12.50
N ARG A 513 19.35 5.94 11.89
CA ARG A 513 20.81 6.09 12.06
C ARG A 513 21.27 6.53 13.46
N HIS A 514 20.35 6.97 14.32
CA HIS A 514 20.58 7.40 15.69
C HIS A 514 19.92 6.49 16.73
N LEU A 515 19.31 5.38 16.28
CA LEU A 515 18.58 4.45 17.12
C LEU A 515 19.55 3.53 17.86
N LEU A 516 19.56 3.57 19.18
CA LEU A 516 20.46 2.83 20.05
C LEU A 516 19.69 2.12 21.17
N LYS A 517 20.14 0.91 21.55
CA LYS A 517 19.59 0.20 22.70
C LYS A 517 19.83 1.02 23.97
N GLY A 518 18.81 1.11 24.84
CA GLY A 518 18.92 1.79 26.14
C GLY A 518 18.58 3.28 26.10
N GLN A 519 18.22 3.84 24.94
CA GLN A 519 17.63 5.17 24.87
C GLN A 519 16.30 5.21 25.62
N HIS A 520 16.05 6.30 26.32
CA HIS A 520 14.84 6.49 27.11
C HIS A 520 14.27 7.89 26.87
N VAL A 521 12.95 7.96 26.63
CA VAL A 521 12.21 9.21 26.47
C VAL A 521 10.95 9.16 27.30
N THR A 522 10.72 10.18 28.11
CA THR A 522 9.38 10.49 28.63
C THR A 522 8.92 11.77 27.96
N ALA A 523 7.69 11.79 27.45
CA ALA A 523 7.14 12.98 26.84
C ALA A 523 5.69 13.18 27.28
N GLU A 524 5.30 14.41 27.56
CA GLU A 524 3.99 14.78 28.08
C GLU A 524 3.49 16.05 27.39
N VAL A 525 2.21 16.06 27.06
CA VAL A 525 1.51 17.15 26.39
C VAL A 525 0.55 17.79 27.39
N ASP A 526 0.70 19.09 27.60
CA ASP A 526 -0.20 19.93 28.38
C ASP A 526 -0.60 21.15 27.54
N GLY A 527 -1.86 21.20 27.13
CA GLY A 527 -2.36 22.19 26.19
C GLY A 527 -1.56 22.21 24.88
N GLN A 528 -0.83 23.31 24.64
CA GLN A 528 0.02 23.52 23.47
C GLN A 528 1.51 23.30 23.73
N SER A 529 1.87 22.80 24.92
CA SER A 529 3.25 22.55 25.33
C SER A 529 3.54 21.06 25.35
N ILE A 530 4.71 20.68 24.86
CA ILE A 530 5.24 19.31 24.89
C ILE A 530 6.51 19.33 25.73
N ALA A 531 6.48 18.72 26.90
CA ALA A 531 7.64 18.51 27.75
C ALA A 531 8.25 17.14 27.45
N ILE A 532 9.54 17.10 27.14
CA ILE A 532 10.29 15.89 26.80
C ILE A 532 11.50 15.78 27.73
N VAL A 533 11.64 14.63 28.37
CA VAL A 533 12.86 14.21 29.05
C VAL A 533 13.51 13.13 28.20
N ALA A 534 14.70 13.41 27.67
CA ALA A 534 15.38 12.54 26.73
C ALA A 534 16.79 12.18 27.23
N GLU A 535 17.07 10.88 27.29
CA GLU A 535 18.35 10.31 27.72
C GLU A 535 19.04 9.58 26.56
N ASN A 536 20.31 9.94 26.31
CA ASN A 536 21.14 9.35 25.26
C ASN A 536 20.59 9.49 23.82
N ILE A 537 19.86 10.58 23.55
CA ILE A 537 19.24 10.85 22.24
C ILE A 537 19.77 12.17 21.70
N LYS A 538 20.34 12.14 20.49
CA LYS A 538 20.88 13.31 19.80
C LYS A 538 19.90 13.93 18.80
N HIS A 539 18.95 13.13 18.33
CA HIS A 539 18.01 13.53 17.30
C HIS A 539 16.65 12.92 17.59
N LEU A 540 15.64 13.78 17.66
CA LEU A 540 14.26 13.39 17.93
C LEU A 540 13.34 14.11 16.94
N VAL A 541 12.38 13.39 16.40
CA VAL A 541 11.31 13.94 15.56
C VAL A 541 10.01 13.82 16.34
N VAL A 542 9.38 14.96 16.60
CA VAL A 542 8.04 15.04 17.19
C VAL A 542 7.04 15.07 16.04
N ARG A 543 6.26 14.00 15.93
CA ARG A 543 5.20 13.84 14.92
C ARG A 543 3.93 14.48 15.46
N LEU A 544 3.25 15.30 14.68
CA LEU A 544 2.15 16.12 15.15
C LEU A 544 0.88 15.91 14.33
N SER A 545 -0.25 16.05 15.01
CA SER A 545 -1.60 15.93 14.46
C SER A 545 -2.54 16.77 15.31
N ASP A 546 -3.62 17.26 14.69
CA ASP A 546 -4.75 17.92 15.36
C ASP A 546 -5.44 17.06 16.41
N ARG A 547 -5.12 15.76 16.47
CA ARG A 547 -5.59 14.83 17.49
C ARG A 547 -4.81 14.91 18.79
N LEU A 548 -3.60 15.50 18.77
CA LEU A 548 -2.74 15.65 19.94
C LEU A 548 -2.84 17.06 20.53
N LEU A 549 -2.84 18.08 19.67
CA LEU A 549 -2.90 19.50 20.03
C LEU A 549 -3.45 20.33 18.86
N ASP A 550 -3.75 21.61 19.07
CA ASP A 550 -4.26 22.51 18.03
C ASP A 550 -3.13 23.10 17.18
N LEU A 551 -2.99 22.64 15.92
CA LEU A 551 -1.94 23.09 15.01
C LEU A 551 -2.20 24.48 14.39
N ASP A 552 -3.33 25.11 14.70
CA ASP A 552 -3.58 26.50 14.34
C ASP A 552 -3.02 27.50 15.36
N LYS A 553 -2.56 26.99 16.51
CA LYS A 553 -1.87 27.75 17.56
C LYS A 553 -0.36 27.43 17.59
N PRO A 554 0.48 28.31 18.16
CA PRO A 554 1.87 27.99 18.45
C PRO A 554 1.99 26.72 19.31
N VAL A 555 3.05 25.95 19.08
CA VAL A 555 3.40 24.75 19.84
C VAL A 555 4.76 24.99 20.46
N THR A 556 4.87 24.78 21.77
CA THR A 556 6.14 24.87 22.49
C THR A 556 6.65 23.46 22.77
N ILE A 557 7.93 23.20 22.50
CA ILE A 557 8.58 21.93 22.80
C ILE A 557 9.79 22.20 23.69
N LEU A 558 9.71 21.67 24.92
CA LEU A 558 10.75 21.74 25.93
C LEU A 558 11.44 20.37 25.98
N VAL A 559 12.77 20.36 25.91
CA VAL A 559 13.57 19.14 26.08
C VAL A 559 14.53 19.34 27.26
N ASN A 560 14.45 18.46 28.24
CA ASN A 560 15.22 18.53 29.48
C ASN A 560 15.14 19.92 30.15
N GLY A 561 13.93 20.52 30.14
CA GLY A 561 13.65 21.85 30.70
C GLY A 561 14.02 23.05 29.82
N LYS A 562 14.68 22.83 28.67
CA LYS A 562 15.08 23.89 27.74
C LYS A 562 14.12 23.98 26.56
N GLU A 563 13.76 25.19 26.12
CA GLU A 563 12.97 25.37 24.89
C GLU A 563 13.81 25.04 23.65
N HIS A 564 13.30 24.15 22.79
CA HIS A 564 13.89 23.82 21.50
C HIS A 564 13.03 24.26 20.31
N PHE A 565 11.75 24.57 20.53
CA PHE A 565 10.82 25.00 19.48
C PHE A 565 9.66 25.77 20.11
N SER A 566 9.22 26.87 19.50
CA SER A 566 8.07 27.67 19.98
C SER A 566 7.45 28.46 18.83
N GLU A 567 6.79 27.77 17.90
CA GLU A 567 6.19 28.38 16.72
C GLU A 567 4.92 27.63 16.27
N ARG A 568 4.16 28.20 15.33
CA ARG A 568 3.05 27.50 14.68
C ARG A 568 3.59 26.46 13.70
N VAL A 569 3.15 25.22 13.84
CA VAL A 569 3.55 24.12 12.95
C VAL A 569 2.63 24.04 11.73
N LYS A 570 3.21 23.90 10.54
CA LYS A 570 2.48 23.83 9.26
C LYS A 570 2.10 22.40 8.90
N ARG A 571 0.81 22.16 8.63
CA ARG A 571 0.32 20.88 8.09
C ARG A 571 0.81 20.71 6.65
N SER A 572 1.24 19.50 6.30
CA SER A 572 1.90 19.20 5.03
C SER A 572 1.46 17.86 4.45
N ALA A 573 1.09 17.86 3.16
CA ALA A 573 0.80 16.64 2.41
C ALA A 573 1.99 15.67 2.38
N ARG A 574 3.23 16.19 2.41
CA ARG A 574 4.43 15.34 2.47
C ARG A 574 4.53 14.57 3.77
N GLU A 575 4.18 15.19 4.89
CA GLU A 575 4.21 14.51 6.19
C GLU A 575 3.12 13.44 6.26
N ILE A 576 1.95 13.67 5.65
CA ILE A 576 0.90 12.66 5.49
C ILE A 576 1.41 11.46 4.69
N ILE A 577 1.97 11.69 3.49
CA ILE A 577 2.53 10.63 2.63
C ILE A 577 3.64 9.86 3.35
N LYS A 578 4.60 10.57 3.94
CA LYS A 578 5.70 9.99 4.71
C LYS A 578 5.18 9.14 5.87
N SER A 579 4.17 9.63 6.58
CA SER A 579 3.58 8.92 7.72
C SER A 579 2.88 7.63 7.30
N LEU A 580 2.13 7.64 6.20
CA LEU A 580 1.46 6.44 5.65
C LEU A 580 2.46 5.46 5.02
N ASN A 581 3.53 5.96 4.38
CA ASN A 581 4.63 5.13 3.89
C ASN A 581 5.38 4.43 5.03
N GLN A 582 5.55 5.09 6.17
CA GLN A 582 6.20 4.50 7.34
C GLN A 582 5.32 3.45 8.03
N ARG A 583 3.99 3.66 8.03
CA ARG A 583 3.02 2.73 8.63
C ARG A 583 1.64 2.95 8.02
N ALA A 584 1.05 1.90 7.45
CA ALA A 584 -0.28 1.95 6.84
C ALA A 584 -1.40 1.96 7.91
N ASP A 585 -1.50 3.08 8.64
CA ASP A 585 -2.40 3.25 9.79
C ASP A 585 -2.98 4.67 9.81
N PRO A 586 -4.21 4.87 9.30
CA PRO A 586 -4.85 6.18 9.19
C PRO A 586 -5.11 6.84 10.55
N ALA A 587 -5.21 6.07 11.63
CA ALA A 587 -5.48 6.62 12.96
C ALA A 587 -4.25 7.31 13.57
N SER A 588 -3.06 6.98 13.07
CA SER A 588 -1.76 7.44 13.60
C SER A 588 -1.01 8.37 12.64
N VAL A 589 -1.69 8.91 11.62
CA VAL A 589 -1.10 9.76 10.59
C VAL A 589 -0.74 11.14 11.14
N ALA A 590 0.54 11.47 11.06
CA ALA A 590 1.01 12.81 11.35
C ALA A 590 0.75 13.72 10.15
N THR A 591 0.20 14.91 10.42
CA THR A 591 0.01 15.96 9.41
C THR A 591 1.13 16.98 9.42
N ALA A 592 1.97 16.97 10.47
CA ALA A 592 3.18 17.77 10.56
C ALA A 592 4.25 17.06 11.40
N SER A 593 5.48 17.58 11.39
CA SER A 593 6.52 17.16 12.33
C SER A 593 7.52 18.27 12.62
N VAL A 594 8.17 18.18 13.78
CA VAL A 594 9.29 19.04 14.19
C VAL A 594 10.51 18.15 14.42
N SER A 595 11.63 18.48 13.77
CA SER A 595 12.90 17.78 13.95
C SER A 595 13.79 18.54 14.92
N LEU A 596 14.17 17.88 16.01
CA LEU A 596 14.97 18.44 17.09
C LEU A 596 16.37 17.82 17.05
N LYS A 597 17.38 18.66 17.17
CA LYS A 597 18.76 18.27 17.48
C LYS A 597 19.01 18.60 18.95
N LEU A 598 19.36 17.59 19.73
CA LEU A 598 19.50 17.64 21.18
C LEU A 598 20.95 17.71 21.61
#